data_AF-A0A5J4Y792-F1
#
_entry.id   AF-A0A5J4Y792-F1
#
_cell.length_a   1.000
_cell.length_b   1.000
_cell.length_c   1.000
_cell.angle_alpha   90.00
_cell.angle_beta   90.00
_cell.angle_gamma   90.00
#
_symmetry.space_group_name_H-M   'P 1'
#
loop_
_entity.id
_entity.type
_entity.pdbx_description
1 polymer ?
#
loop_
_entity_poly.entity_id
_entity_poly.type
_entity_poly.pdbx_seq_one_letter_code
_entity_poly.pdbx_strand_id
1 'polypeptide(L)'
;MALVPHASSTGKEESRGAIVAVRGAQELTQEEYEQRIKDAEVLEEKLKFITEKIPTRIMNVAGSNAGAGSGEFHMYRQARRREVMRQQRIEEEAVTDAAEREYQERKDKLAWEEEERTAKRRAKRQKKKHKTGTAAASMGQSLAAAKAAENSGDEGLDQADLD
;
A
#
# COMPACT_ATOMS: atom_id res chain seq x y z
N MET A 1 24.60 -7.54 -5.65
CA MET A 1 24.95 -6.75 -6.86
C MET A 1 25.81 -5.59 -6.41
N ALA A 2 27.11 -5.65 -6.69
CA ALA A 2 28.07 -4.61 -6.35
C ALA A 2 27.96 -3.46 -7.36
N LEU A 3 27.87 -2.22 -6.89
CA LEU A 3 27.89 -1.04 -7.75
C LEU A 3 29.32 -0.45 -7.77
N VAL A 4 29.94 -0.50 -8.94
CA VAL A 4 31.27 0.03 -9.24
C VAL A 4 31.16 1.55 -9.44
N PRO A 5 32.08 2.38 -8.90
CA PRO A 5 32.10 3.81 -9.17
C PRO A 5 32.81 4.11 -10.49
N HIS A 6 32.16 4.88 -11.36
CA HIS A 6 32.73 5.43 -12.60
C HIS A 6 33.38 6.78 -12.28
N ALA A 7 34.69 6.90 -12.52
CA ALA A 7 35.41 8.17 -12.43
C ALA A 7 35.53 8.79 -13.82
N SER A 8 35.11 10.05 -13.97
CA SER A 8 35.52 10.90 -15.08
C SER A 8 35.90 12.28 -14.55
N SER A 9 37.14 12.68 -14.83
CA SER A 9 37.75 13.95 -14.50
C SER A 9 37.20 15.09 -15.36
N THR A 10 37.26 16.32 -14.84
CA THR A 10 37.83 17.51 -15.51
C THR A 10 37.72 18.71 -14.56
N GLY A 11 38.86 19.34 -14.30
CA GLY A 11 38.95 20.52 -13.45
C GLY A 11 38.55 21.81 -14.18
N LYS A 12 37.95 22.73 -13.43
CA LYS A 12 38.16 24.17 -13.57
C LYS A 12 37.77 24.86 -12.27
N GLU A 13 38.73 25.59 -11.70
CA GLU A 13 38.58 26.42 -10.51
C GLU A 13 37.58 27.56 -10.77
N GLU A 14 36.75 27.92 -9.78
CA GLU A 14 36.73 29.26 -9.16
C GLU A 14 35.53 29.48 -8.22
N SER A 15 35.80 30.28 -7.19
CA SER A 15 34.95 30.74 -6.07
C SER A 15 34.59 29.69 -5.01
N ARG A 16 35.41 29.69 -3.94
CA ARG A 16 35.05 29.11 -2.63
C ARG A 16 33.88 29.92 -2.05
N GLY A 17 32.66 29.60 -2.46
CA GLY A 17 31.48 29.86 -1.65
C GLY A 17 31.64 29.05 -0.37
N ALA A 18 31.92 29.71 0.74
CA ALA A 18 31.98 29.07 2.04
C ALA A 18 30.64 28.39 2.31
N ILE A 19 30.58 27.07 2.16
CA ILE A 19 29.51 26.25 2.72
C ILE A 19 29.62 26.45 4.22
N VAL A 20 28.78 27.33 4.78
CA VAL A 20 28.61 27.42 6.21
C VAL A 20 28.04 26.07 6.63
N ALA A 21 28.91 25.19 7.12
CA ALA A 21 28.49 23.98 7.79
C ALA A 21 27.57 24.41 8.93
N VAL A 22 26.28 24.09 8.82
CA VAL A 22 25.31 24.29 9.90
C VAL A 22 25.78 23.40 11.05
N ARG A 23 26.59 23.99 11.91
CA ARG A 23 27.18 23.36 13.08
C ARG A 23 26.05 23.20 14.09
N GLY A 24 25.30 22.11 13.99
CA GLY A 24 24.15 21.86 14.86
C GLY A 24 23.06 20.93 14.33
N ALA A 25 23.30 20.12 13.29
CA ALA A 25 22.38 19.03 12.96
C ALA A 25 22.52 17.94 14.04
N GLN A 26 21.75 18.06 15.13
CA GLN A 26 21.56 16.96 16.07
C GLN A 26 20.78 15.86 15.35
N GLU A 27 21.33 14.65 15.33
CA GLU A 27 20.61 13.47 14.84
C GLU A 27 19.38 13.28 15.75
N LEU A 28 18.19 13.43 15.17
CA LEU A 28 16.94 13.25 15.90
C LEU A 28 16.85 11.81 16.35
N THR A 29 16.47 11.62 17.60
CA THR A 29 16.09 10.29 18.07
C THR A 29 14.88 9.79 17.26
N GLN A 30 14.76 8.48 17.11
CA GLN A 30 13.65 7.87 16.36
C GLN A 30 12.29 8.33 16.92
N GLU A 31 12.20 8.46 18.24
CA GLU A 31 10.99 8.90 18.94
C GLU A 31 10.63 10.36 18.62
N GLU A 32 11.62 11.26 18.58
CA GLU A 32 11.39 12.66 18.18
C GLU A 32 10.99 12.78 16.71
N TYR A 33 11.53 11.91 15.84
CA TYR A 33 11.14 11.85 14.43
C TYR A 33 9.68 11.40 14.28
N GLU A 34 9.28 10.36 15.00
CA GLU A 34 7.89 9.89 15.03
C GLU A 34 6.92 10.94 15.59
N GLN A 35 7.32 11.66 16.64
CA GLN A 35 6.52 12.75 17.20
C GLN A 35 6.33 13.87 16.18
N ARG A 36 7.39 14.25 15.45
CA ARG A 36 7.30 15.26 14.38
C ARG A 36 6.39 14.83 13.24
N ILE A 37 6.37 13.55 12.89
CA ILE A 37 5.44 13.02 11.90
C ILE A 37 4.00 13.17 12.39
N LYS A 38 3.71 12.73 13.63
CA LYS A 38 2.36 12.85 14.22
C LYS A 38 1.90 14.30 14.30
N ASP A 39 2.79 15.19 14.72
CA ASP A 39 2.50 16.63 14.79
C ASP A 39 2.25 17.21 13.39
N ALA A 40 2.99 16.77 12.38
CA ALA A 40 2.77 17.16 10.99
C ALA A 40 1.40 16.69 10.48
N GLU A 41 1.01 15.45 10.75
CA GLU A 41 -0.32 14.91 10.39
C GLU A 41 -1.45 15.74 11.01
N VAL A 42 -1.36 16.05 12.30
CA VAL A 42 -2.34 16.90 13.01
C VAL A 42 -2.40 18.30 12.39
N LEU A 43 -1.26 18.85 11.96
CA LEU A 43 -1.22 20.14 11.28
C LEU A 43 -1.86 20.06 9.89
N GLU A 44 -1.64 19.00 9.13
CA GLU A 44 -2.27 18.79 7.83
C GLU A 44 -3.80 18.72 7.95
N GLU A 45 -4.33 18.00 8.94
CA GLU A 45 -5.76 17.95 9.20
C GLU A 45 -6.36 19.32 9.52
N LYS A 46 -5.67 20.11 10.36
CA LYS A 46 -6.08 21.47 10.68
C LYS A 46 -6.04 22.38 9.44
N LEU A 47 -5.02 22.24 8.59
CA LEU A 47 -4.92 23.01 7.34
C LEU A 47 -6.03 22.64 6.35
N LYS A 48 -6.37 21.35 6.24
CA LYS A 48 -7.53 20.88 5.45
C LYS A 48 -8.81 21.50 5.97
N PHE A 49 -9.05 21.43 7.29
CA PHE A 49 -10.22 22.04 7.93
C PHE A 49 -10.34 23.55 7.65
N ILE A 50 -9.23 24.29 7.78
CA ILE A 50 -9.21 25.73 7.50
C ILE A 50 -9.55 26.01 6.03
N THR A 51 -8.91 25.27 5.11
CA THR A 51 -9.08 25.48 3.67
C THR A 51 -10.50 25.16 3.21
N GLU A 52 -11.13 24.14 3.79
CA GLU A 52 -12.47 23.69 3.40
C GLU A 52 -13.59 24.46 4.10
N LYS A 53 -13.47 24.70 5.42
CA LYS A 53 -14.59 25.24 6.21
C LYS A 53 -14.55 26.76 6.38
N ILE A 54 -13.37 27.37 6.30
CA ILE A 54 -13.25 28.82 6.54
C ILE A 54 -13.35 29.55 5.21
N PRO A 55 -14.35 30.45 5.02
CA PRO A 55 -14.48 31.20 3.79
C PRO A 55 -13.30 32.15 3.60
N THR A 56 -12.66 32.09 2.43
CA THR A 56 -11.56 32.99 2.08
C THR A 56 -12.11 34.37 1.72
N ARG A 57 -11.94 35.36 2.60
CA ARG A 57 -12.32 36.75 2.31
C ARG A 57 -11.19 37.47 1.58
N ILE A 58 -11.47 37.89 0.35
CA ILE A 58 -10.56 38.76 -0.40
C ILE A 58 -10.87 40.21 -0.02
N MET A 59 -9.90 40.91 0.55
CA MET A 59 -10.10 42.29 1.03
C MET A 59 -9.97 43.34 -0.07
N ASN A 60 -9.30 43.02 -1.17
CA ASN A 60 -8.93 43.96 -2.23
C ASN A 60 -9.89 43.91 -3.43
N VAL A 61 -11.19 43.72 -3.21
CA VAL A 61 -12.19 43.63 -4.28
C VAL A 61 -12.71 45.03 -4.60
N ALA A 62 -12.45 45.51 -5.82
CA ALA A 62 -13.05 46.75 -6.32
C ALA A 62 -14.56 46.58 -6.52
N GLY A 63 -15.33 47.67 -6.41
CA GLY A 63 -16.79 47.63 -6.56
C GLY A 63 -17.23 47.11 -7.94
N SER A 64 -18.43 46.52 -8.03
CA SER A 64 -18.90 45.84 -9.25
C SER A 64 -19.03 46.74 -10.50
N ASN A 65 -19.13 48.06 -10.30
CA ASN A 65 -19.17 49.06 -11.37
C ASN A 65 -17.84 49.84 -11.51
N ALA A 66 -16.79 49.44 -10.79
CA ALA A 66 -15.48 50.06 -10.93
C ALA A 66 -14.88 49.68 -12.29
N GLY A 67 -14.25 50.64 -12.97
CA GLY A 67 -13.57 50.40 -14.24
C GLY A 67 -12.32 49.53 -14.08
N ALA A 68 -11.76 49.07 -15.21
CA ALA A 68 -10.53 48.28 -15.21
C ALA A 68 -9.33 49.09 -14.68
N GLY A 69 -8.79 48.68 -13.54
CA GLY A 69 -7.58 49.25 -12.96
C GLY A 69 -6.31 48.70 -13.63
N SER A 70 -5.18 49.40 -13.47
CA SER A 70 -3.88 49.00 -14.03
C SER A 70 -3.35 47.65 -13.48
N GLY A 71 -3.78 47.26 -12.26
CA GLY A 71 -3.40 45.98 -11.63
C GLY A 71 -4.30 44.79 -11.98
N GLU A 72 -5.49 45.04 -12.56
CA GLU A 72 -6.51 44.00 -12.77
C GLU A 72 -6.02 42.93 -13.76
N PHE A 73 -5.28 43.35 -14.79
CA PHE A 73 -4.68 42.42 -15.75
C PHE A 73 -3.75 41.39 -15.09
N HIS A 74 -2.93 41.82 -14.11
CA HIS A 74 -2.03 40.92 -13.41
C HIS A 74 -2.77 39.98 -12.46
N MET A 75 -3.85 40.46 -11.83
CA MET A 75 -4.73 39.62 -11.00
C MET A 75 -5.39 38.53 -11.84
N TYR A 76 -5.97 38.88 -13.00
CA TYR A 76 -6.50 37.91 -13.95
C TYR A 76 -5.47 36.88 -14.40
N ARG A 77 -4.26 37.34 -14.78
CA ARG A 77 -3.18 36.43 -15.20
C ARG A 77 -2.82 35.41 -14.11
N GLN A 78 -2.73 35.85 -12.86
CA GLN A 78 -2.44 34.96 -11.74
C GLN A 78 -3.59 34.00 -11.47
N ALA A 79 -4.83 34.49 -11.45
CA ALA A 79 -6.02 33.67 -11.23
C ALA A 79 -6.17 32.61 -12.33
N ARG A 80 -5.99 32.98 -13.59
CA ARG A 80 -6.04 32.05 -14.73
C ARG A 80 -4.96 30.98 -14.63
N ARG A 81 -3.73 31.34 -14.26
CA ARG A 81 -2.67 30.33 -14.04
C ARG A 81 -3.04 29.35 -12.93
N ARG A 82 -3.52 29.86 -11.79
CA ARG A 82 -3.98 28.98 -10.69
C ARG A 82 -5.10 28.05 -11.15
N GLU A 83 -6.04 28.56 -11.93
CA GLU A 83 -7.16 27.76 -12.44
C GLU A 83 -6.73 26.70 -13.45
N VAL A 84 -5.85 27.04 -14.39
CA VAL A 84 -5.31 26.06 -15.35
C VAL A 84 -4.55 24.95 -14.63
N MET A 85 -3.68 25.30 -13.67
CA MET A 85 -2.96 24.29 -12.87
C MET A 85 -3.93 23.42 -12.05
N ARG A 86 -5.02 24.00 -11.53
CA ARG A 86 -6.07 23.26 -10.82
C ARG A 86 -6.78 22.27 -11.74
N GLN A 87 -7.14 22.69 -12.95
CA GLN A 87 -7.79 21.84 -13.96
C GLN A 87 -6.86 20.68 -14.37
N GLN A 88 -5.59 20.97 -14.65
CA GLN A 88 -4.59 19.96 -14.97
C GLN A 88 -4.46 18.92 -13.86
N ARG A 89 -4.35 19.36 -12.59
CA ARG A 89 -4.27 18.44 -11.46
C ARG A 89 -5.49 17.52 -11.36
N ILE A 90 -6.70 18.04 -11.57
CA ILE A 90 -7.93 17.24 -11.53
C ILE A 90 -7.97 16.23 -12.69
N GLU A 91 -7.53 16.63 -13.87
CA GLU A 91 -7.43 15.73 -15.02
C GLU A 91 -6.41 14.60 -14.78
N GLU A 92 -5.25 14.93 -14.22
CA GLU A 92 -4.23 13.96 -13.83
C GLU A 92 -4.74 12.98 -12.76
N GLU A 93 -5.36 13.48 -11.69
CA GLU A 93 -5.98 12.67 -10.63
C GLU A 93 -7.06 11.74 -11.19
N ALA A 94 -7.92 12.23 -12.10
CA ALA A 94 -8.96 11.41 -12.73
C ALA A 94 -8.38 10.28 -13.59
N VAL A 95 -7.26 10.53 -14.29
CA VAL A 95 -6.57 9.50 -15.08
C VAL A 95 -5.94 8.45 -14.16
N THR A 96 -5.29 8.86 -13.08
CA THR A 96 -4.69 7.93 -12.12
C THR A 96 -5.75 7.07 -11.43
N ASP A 97 -6.85 7.67 -10.99
CA ASP A 97 -7.95 6.97 -10.31
C ASP A 97 -8.61 5.95 -11.24
N ALA A 98 -8.81 6.29 -12.51
CA ALA A 98 -9.35 5.37 -13.51
C ALA A 98 -8.42 4.17 -13.72
N ALA A 99 -7.11 4.41 -13.87
CA ALA A 99 -6.11 3.35 -14.05
C ALA A 99 -6.01 2.44 -12.82
N GLU A 100 -6.05 3.00 -11.61
CA GLU A 100 -6.02 2.22 -10.37
C GLU A 100 -7.29 1.38 -10.21
N ARG A 101 -8.47 1.93 -10.52
CA ARG A 101 -9.72 1.16 -10.51
C ARG A 101 -9.68 -0.01 -11.48
N GLU A 102 -9.24 0.21 -12.72
CA GLU A 102 -9.10 -0.87 -13.71
C GLU A 102 -8.12 -1.96 -13.26
N TYR A 103 -7.02 -1.55 -12.63
CA TYR A 103 -6.04 -2.48 -12.08
C TYR A 103 -6.62 -3.33 -10.94
N GLN A 104 -7.33 -2.70 -9.99
CA GLN A 104 -7.98 -3.40 -8.88
C GLN A 104 -9.04 -4.39 -9.40
N GLU A 105 -9.91 -3.95 -10.32
CA GLU A 105 -10.91 -4.84 -10.93
C GLU A 105 -10.27 -6.04 -11.64
N ARG A 106 -9.15 -5.83 -12.34
CA ARG A 106 -8.43 -6.92 -13.01
C ARG A 106 -7.84 -7.89 -11.99
N LYS A 107 -7.28 -7.39 -10.90
CA LYS A 107 -6.71 -8.20 -9.82
C LYS A 107 -7.78 -9.03 -9.13
N ASP A 108 -8.93 -8.44 -8.83
CA ASP A 108 -10.06 -9.11 -8.19
C ASP A 108 -10.65 -10.21 -9.09
N LYS A 109 -10.79 -9.95 -10.39
CA LYS A 109 -11.22 -10.97 -11.38
C LYS A 109 -10.26 -12.15 -11.41
N LEU A 110 -8.95 -11.90 -11.41
CA LEU A 110 -7.95 -12.96 -11.42
C LEU A 110 -7.99 -13.79 -10.12
N ALA A 111 -8.10 -13.12 -8.97
CA ALA A 111 -8.20 -13.78 -7.67
C ALA A 111 -9.45 -14.69 -7.59
N TRP A 112 -10.59 -14.21 -8.10
CA TRP A 112 -11.82 -14.99 -8.18
C TRP A 112 -11.66 -16.22 -9.08
N GLU A 113 -11.08 -16.08 -10.29
CA GLU A 113 -10.85 -17.21 -11.20
C GLU A 113 -9.90 -18.27 -10.59
N GLU A 114 -8.86 -17.83 -9.90
CA GLU A 114 -7.92 -18.72 -9.20
C GLU A 114 -8.59 -19.45 -8.04
N GLU A 115 -9.44 -18.75 -7.27
CA GLU A 115 -10.20 -19.35 -6.18
C GLU A 115 -11.20 -20.38 -6.71
N GLU A 116 -11.94 -20.10 -7.78
CA GLU A 116 -12.86 -21.06 -8.40
C GLU A 116 -12.13 -22.32 -8.88
N ARG A 117 -11.00 -22.15 -9.58
CA ARG A 117 -10.17 -23.26 -10.05
C ARG A 117 -9.67 -24.09 -8.88
N THR A 118 -9.22 -23.43 -7.81
CA THR A 118 -8.68 -24.08 -6.62
C THR A 118 -9.78 -24.77 -5.81
N ALA A 119 -10.96 -24.16 -5.66
CA ALA A 119 -12.13 -24.70 -5.00
C ALA A 119 -12.65 -25.94 -5.73
N LYS A 120 -12.75 -25.92 -7.06
CA LYS A 120 -13.12 -27.09 -7.88
C LYS A 120 -12.13 -28.24 -7.70
N ARG A 121 -10.82 -27.96 -7.70
CA ARG A 121 -9.78 -28.97 -7.44
C ARG A 121 -9.84 -29.50 -6.01
N ARG A 122 -10.05 -28.64 -5.01
CA ARG A 122 -10.21 -28.99 -3.60
C ARG A 122 -11.44 -29.88 -3.38
N ALA A 123 -12.58 -29.52 -3.97
CA ALA A 123 -13.81 -30.31 -3.91
C ALA A 123 -13.64 -31.71 -4.52
N LYS A 124 -12.95 -31.84 -5.66
CA LYS A 124 -12.61 -33.15 -6.25
C LYS A 124 -11.76 -33.99 -5.31
N ARG A 125 -10.73 -33.41 -4.68
CA ARG A 125 -9.89 -34.10 -3.69
C ARG A 125 -10.67 -34.53 -2.46
N GLN A 126 -11.54 -33.67 -1.92
CA GLN A 126 -12.39 -34.03 -0.77
C GLN A 126 -13.35 -35.16 -1.12
N LYS A 127 -14.02 -35.12 -2.28
CA LYS A 127 -14.87 -36.25 -2.74
C LYS A 127 -14.07 -37.55 -2.86
N LYS A 128 -12.85 -37.52 -3.38
CA LYS A 128 -11.96 -38.71 -3.43
C LYS A 128 -11.60 -39.17 -2.02
N LYS A 129 -11.21 -38.25 -1.12
CA LYS A 129 -10.88 -38.55 0.28
C LYS A 129 -12.06 -39.16 1.04
N HIS A 130 -13.28 -38.67 0.84
CA HIS A 130 -14.47 -39.27 1.46
C HIS A 130 -14.74 -40.67 0.90
N LYS A 131 -14.57 -40.93 -0.41
CA LYS A 131 -14.72 -42.27 -0.99
C LYS A 131 -13.65 -43.25 -0.52
N THR A 132 -12.38 -42.85 -0.50
CA THR A 132 -11.29 -43.71 -0.04
C THR A 132 -11.29 -43.85 1.48
N GLY A 133 -11.67 -42.79 2.21
CA GLY A 133 -11.79 -42.79 3.66
C GLY A 133 -12.97 -43.62 4.16
N THR A 134 -14.10 -43.63 3.44
CA THR A 134 -15.22 -44.54 3.74
C THR A 134 -14.89 -45.98 3.37
N ALA A 135 -14.19 -46.24 2.25
CA ALA A 135 -13.71 -47.58 1.89
C ALA A 135 -12.60 -48.10 2.83
N ALA A 136 -11.70 -47.21 3.29
CA ALA A 136 -10.66 -47.54 4.27
C ALA A 136 -11.23 -47.65 5.69
N ALA A 137 -12.29 -46.89 6.03
CA ALA A 137 -13.00 -47.04 7.29
C ALA A 137 -13.86 -48.31 7.31
N SER A 138 -14.48 -48.71 6.18
CA SER A 138 -15.21 -49.97 6.09
C SER A 138 -14.27 -51.19 6.06
N MET A 139 -13.14 -51.11 5.35
CA MET A 139 -12.10 -52.15 5.43
C MET A 139 -11.38 -52.15 6.79
N GLY A 140 -11.19 -50.98 7.40
CA GLY A 140 -10.63 -50.83 8.74
C GLY A 140 -11.56 -51.39 9.82
N GLN A 141 -12.88 -51.26 9.67
CA GLN A 141 -13.86 -51.92 10.55
C GLN A 141 -13.89 -53.44 10.34
N SER A 142 -13.75 -53.96 9.11
CA SER A 142 -13.64 -55.41 8.87
C SER A 142 -12.31 -56.00 9.37
N LEU A 143 -11.20 -55.25 9.25
CA LEU A 143 -9.88 -55.66 9.77
C LEU A 143 -9.78 -55.50 11.29
N ALA A 144 -10.46 -54.50 11.89
CA ALA A 144 -10.56 -54.35 13.34
C ALA A 144 -11.47 -55.42 13.96
N ALA A 145 -12.56 -55.82 13.29
CA ALA A 145 -13.39 -56.95 13.70
C ALA A 145 -12.65 -58.29 13.59
N ALA A 146 -11.79 -58.47 12.58
CA ALA A 146 -10.92 -59.65 12.45
C ALA A 146 -9.78 -59.66 13.50
N LYS A 147 -9.12 -58.52 13.74
CA LYS A 147 -8.08 -58.40 14.79
C LYS A 147 -8.63 -58.48 16.21
N ALA A 148 -9.88 -58.08 16.48
CA ALA A 148 -10.50 -58.28 17.79
C ALA A 148 -10.81 -59.76 18.10
N ALA A 149 -10.91 -60.62 17.08
CA ALA A 149 -11.00 -62.07 17.25
C ALA A 149 -9.63 -62.73 17.46
N GLU A 150 -8.56 -62.16 16.91
CA GLU A 150 -7.19 -62.69 17.00
C GLU A 150 -6.46 -62.25 18.27
N ASN A 151 -6.77 -61.07 18.83
CA ASN A 151 -6.03 -60.48 19.96
C ASN A 151 -6.57 -60.85 21.36
N SER A 152 -7.17 -62.04 21.49
CA SER A 152 -7.45 -62.69 22.79
C SER A 152 -6.36 -63.71 23.19
N GLY A 153 -5.27 -63.76 22.44
CA GLY A 153 -4.10 -64.57 22.75
C GLY A 153 -2.81 -63.80 22.55
N ASP A 154 -2.14 -63.55 23.68
CA ASP A 154 -0.69 -63.45 23.84
C ASP A 154 -0.04 -62.04 23.89
N GLU A 155 0.69 -61.86 24.99
CA GLU A 155 1.36 -60.66 25.49
C GLU A 155 2.72 -60.44 24.80
N GLY A 156 3.23 -59.20 24.76
CA GLY A 156 4.64 -58.99 24.43
C GLY A 156 5.04 -57.56 24.08
N LEU A 157 5.70 -56.92 25.04
CA LEU A 157 6.36 -55.61 25.02
C LEU A 157 7.36 -55.45 23.85
N ASP A 158 7.51 -54.24 23.30
CA ASP A 158 8.76 -53.48 23.47
C ASP A 158 8.77 -52.11 22.75
N GLN A 159 9.45 -51.19 23.43
CA GLN A 159 9.64 -49.76 23.22
C GLN A 159 10.90 -49.49 22.37
N ALA A 160 10.85 -48.58 21.39
CA ALA A 160 12.03 -47.85 20.83
C ALA A 160 11.55 -46.79 19.82
N ASP A 161 11.66 -45.49 20.10
CA ASP A 161 12.78 -44.57 19.77
C ASP A 161 12.49 -43.78 18.48
N LEU A 162 12.16 -42.50 18.64
CA LEU A 162 11.99 -41.51 17.57
C LEU A 162 12.97 -40.36 17.81
N ASP A 163 13.99 -40.30 16.96
CA ASP A 163 14.76 -39.08 16.64
C ASP A 163 13.93 -38.14 15.73
#